data_AF-A0A7K2JBL3-F1
#
_entry.id   AF-A0A7K2JBL3-F1
#
_cell.length_a   1.000
_cell.length_b   1.000
_cell.length_c   1.000
_cell.angle_alpha   90.00
_cell.angle_beta   90.00
_cell.angle_gamma   90.00
#
_symmetry.space_group_name_H-M   'P 1'
#
loop_
_entity.id
_entity.type
_entity.pdbx_description
1 polymer ?
#
loop_
_entity_poly.entity_id
_entity_poly.type
_entity_poly.pdbx_seq_one_letter_code
_entity_poly.pdbx_strand_id
1 'polypeptide(L)'
;MRSGAAGQRDELALMLPEFGTLAGVLSLLALAEEPHPGPQTPDACLTGTLLLLQALGDSGIDAPLWCATRGAVAADGTEEVRPGQAQVWGLGRVAALEHPLRWGGLVDLPDPLDGPALDGLCAVLAGRDGEDQVAVRAPVPLGRRLFPAPEPATPAPAPWTPRGTVLVTGGTGGLGAQVARWLAERGAE
;
A
#
# COMPACT_ATOMS: atom_id res chain seq x y z
N MET A 1 -2.91 20.33 25.67
CA MET A 1 -1.78 19.46 25.27
C MET A 1 -2.38 18.15 24.76
N ARG A 2 -2.83 18.13 23.49
CA ARG A 2 -3.39 16.96 22.78
C ARG A 2 -2.65 16.75 21.45
N SER A 3 -1.32 16.81 21.48
CA SER A 3 -0.50 16.53 20.29
C SER A 3 -0.24 15.03 20.24
N GLY A 4 -1.17 14.30 19.63
CA GLY A 4 -1.11 12.86 19.38
C GLY A 4 -2.10 12.50 18.27
N ALA A 5 -2.01 11.29 17.73
CA ALA A 5 -2.81 10.86 16.57
C ALA A 5 -4.33 11.11 16.71
N ALA A 6 -4.89 10.97 17.92
CA ALA A 6 -6.28 11.31 18.20
C ALA A 6 -6.59 12.81 18.05
N GLY A 7 -5.66 13.69 18.43
CA GLY A 7 -5.83 15.14 18.24
C GLY A 7 -5.79 15.54 16.76
N GLN A 8 -4.96 14.87 15.96
CA GLN A 8 -4.90 15.09 14.51
C GLN A 8 -6.17 14.58 13.80
N ARG A 9 -6.75 13.47 14.27
CA ARG A 9 -8.04 12.96 13.79
C ARG A 9 -9.18 13.96 14.04
N ASP A 10 -9.28 14.43 15.29
CA ASP A 10 -10.31 15.39 15.70
C ASP A 10 -10.19 16.70 14.89
N GLU A 11 -8.96 17.18 14.67
CA GLU A 11 -8.69 18.38 13.88
C GLU A 11 -9.09 18.21 12.41
N LEU A 12 -8.72 17.08 11.78
CA LEU A 12 -9.16 16.73 10.43
C LEU A 12 -10.69 16.67 10.33
N ALA A 13 -11.35 16.01 11.28
CA ALA A 13 -12.81 15.88 11.30
C ALA A 13 -13.54 17.23 11.44
N LEU A 14 -12.94 18.20 12.11
CA LEU A 14 -13.50 19.55 12.23
C LEU A 14 -13.34 20.39 10.96
N MET A 15 -12.30 20.15 10.16
CA MET A 15 -12.04 20.89 8.92
C MET A 15 -12.85 20.34 7.73
N LEU A 16 -13.10 19.04 7.69
CA LEU A 16 -13.73 18.37 6.55
C LEU A 16 -15.13 18.89 6.17
N PRO A 17 -16.02 19.30 7.11
CA PRO A 17 -17.33 19.86 6.77
C PRO A 17 -17.28 21.17 5.99
N GLU A 18 -16.18 21.93 6.05
CA GLU A 18 -16.03 23.21 5.34
C GLU A 18 -16.04 23.07 3.81
N PHE A 19 -15.74 21.87 3.30
CA PHE A 19 -15.70 21.58 1.87
C PHE A 19 -17.06 21.25 1.26
N GLY A 20 -18.12 21.15 2.06
CA GLY A 20 -19.48 20.84 1.60
C GLY A 20 -19.59 19.43 1.01
N THR A 21 -20.49 19.26 0.03
CA THR A 21 -20.70 17.96 -0.62
C THR A 21 -19.55 17.60 -1.55
N LEU A 22 -18.85 16.51 -1.24
CA LEU A 22 -17.71 16.01 -2.00
C LEU A 22 -18.15 14.88 -2.95
N ALA A 23 -17.70 14.93 -4.20
CA ALA A 23 -17.88 13.84 -5.17
C ALA A 23 -16.84 12.70 -4.98
N GLY A 24 -15.74 12.99 -4.30
CA GLY A 24 -14.64 12.06 -4.02
C GLY A 24 -13.51 12.77 -3.28
N VAL A 25 -12.61 11.98 -2.68
CA VAL A 25 -11.42 12.48 -1.98
C VAL A 25 -10.19 11.81 -2.59
N LEU A 26 -9.23 12.60 -3.08
CA LEU A 26 -7.93 12.11 -3.51
C LEU A 26 -6.88 12.47 -2.46
N SER A 27 -6.41 11.47 -1.72
CA SER A 27 -5.35 11.60 -0.73
C SER A 27 -3.98 11.50 -1.38
N LEU A 28 -3.15 12.52 -1.17
CA LEU A 28 -1.74 12.54 -1.57
C LEU A 28 -0.80 12.34 -0.36
N LEU A 29 -1.33 11.96 0.81
CA LEU A 29 -0.57 11.89 2.06
C LEU A 29 0.59 10.90 2.00
N ALA A 30 0.47 9.83 1.20
CA ALA A 30 1.55 8.87 1.00
C ALA A 30 2.70 9.42 0.14
N LEU A 31 2.48 10.51 -0.60
CA LEU A 31 3.51 11.17 -1.41
C LEU A 31 4.32 12.18 -0.60
N ALA A 32 3.87 12.56 0.59
CA ALA A 32 4.49 13.57 1.45
C ALA A 32 5.73 13.04 2.20
N GLU A 33 6.46 12.09 1.64
CA GLU A 33 7.70 11.54 2.22
C GLU A 33 8.75 12.64 2.40
N GLU A 34 8.82 13.19 3.61
CA GLU A 34 10.03 13.83 4.12
C GLU A 34 10.92 12.72 4.70
N PRO A 35 12.21 12.62 4.32
CA PRO A 35 13.11 11.63 4.89
C PRO A 35 13.20 11.86 6.40
N HIS A 36 12.67 10.95 7.22
CA HIS A 36 12.72 11.08 8.67
C HIS A 36 14.05 10.55 9.21
N PRO A 37 14.92 11.40 9.79
CA PRO A 37 16.12 10.92 10.45
C PRO A 37 15.76 10.52 11.89
N GLY A 38 15.48 9.24 12.14
CA GLY A 38 15.18 8.78 13.51
C GLY A 38 14.72 7.31 13.62
N PRO A 39 14.68 6.74 14.84
CA PRO A 39 14.19 5.39 15.06
C PRO A 39 12.68 5.26 14.79
N GLN A 40 12.28 4.05 14.38
CA GLN A 40 11.01 3.66 13.75
C GLN A 40 9.75 4.15 14.48
N THR A 41 9.33 5.38 14.18
CA THR A 41 7.94 5.83 14.35
C THR A 41 7.04 5.10 13.36
N PRO A 42 5.75 4.89 13.66
CA PRO A 42 4.81 4.42 12.65
C PRO A 42 4.92 5.33 11.42
N ASP A 43 4.99 4.72 10.25
CA ASP A 43 5.19 5.42 8.98
C ASP A 43 4.18 6.56 8.87
N ALA A 44 4.67 7.78 8.65
CA ALA A 44 3.82 8.97 8.56
C ALA A 44 2.78 8.81 7.44
N CYS A 45 3.14 8.12 6.36
CA CYS A 45 2.24 7.82 5.25
C CYS A 45 1.07 6.95 5.70
N LEU A 46 1.35 5.86 6.41
CA LEU A 46 0.33 4.93 6.90
C LEU A 46 -0.55 5.60 7.96
N THR A 47 0.07 6.28 8.92
CA THR A 47 -0.63 6.94 10.01
C THR A 47 -1.56 8.02 9.49
N GLY A 48 -1.08 8.90 8.60
CA GLY A 48 -1.89 9.95 7.98
C GLY A 48 -3.08 9.37 7.20
N THR A 49 -2.86 8.30 6.42
CA THR A 49 -3.92 7.63 5.66
C THR A 49 -4.98 7.03 6.60
N LEU A 50 -4.56 6.34 7.66
CA LEU A 50 -5.49 5.78 8.65
C LEU A 50 -6.32 6.86 9.34
N LEU A 51 -5.67 7.96 9.75
CA LEU A 51 -6.36 9.07 10.40
C LEU A 51 -7.35 9.77 9.47
N LEU A 52 -7.02 9.96 8.20
CA LEU A 52 -7.93 10.50 7.19
C LEU A 52 -9.16 9.60 7.00
N LEU A 53 -8.95 8.30 6.82
CA LEU A 53 -10.05 7.33 6.66
C LEU A 53 -11.01 7.39 7.86
N GLN A 54 -10.44 7.45 9.08
CA GLN A 54 -11.21 7.56 10.31
C GLN A 54 -11.95 8.90 10.45
N ALA A 55 -11.30 10.02 10.13
CA ALA A 55 -11.88 11.35 10.22
C ALA A 55 -13.03 11.57 9.22
N LEU A 56 -12.91 11.05 7.99
CA LEU A 56 -14.01 11.02 7.02
C LEU A 56 -15.20 10.25 7.59
N GLY A 57 -14.92 9.13 8.26
CA GLY A 57 -15.93 8.33 8.93
C GLY A 57 -16.66 9.05 10.06
N ASP A 58 -15.92 9.73 10.93
CA ASP A 58 -16.49 10.50 12.04
C ASP A 58 -17.31 11.71 11.57
N SER A 59 -16.93 12.27 10.41
CA SER A 59 -17.59 13.42 9.81
C SER A 59 -18.82 13.06 8.98
N GLY A 60 -19.15 11.75 8.86
CA GLY A 60 -20.26 11.28 8.04
C GLY A 60 -20.08 11.56 6.54
N ILE A 61 -18.84 11.67 6.07
CA ILE A 61 -18.54 11.88 4.65
C ILE A 61 -18.47 10.52 3.97
N ASP A 62 -19.41 10.28 3.06
CA ASP A 62 -19.52 9.04 2.29
C ASP A 62 -18.84 9.10 0.91
N ALA A 63 -18.15 10.21 0.60
CA ALA A 63 -17.43 10.37 -0.67
C ALA A 63 -16.31 9.31 -0.80
N PRO A 64 -16.12 8.71 -1.99
CA PRO A 64 -15.12 7.68 -2.19
C PRO A 64 -13.70 8.22 -1.99
N LEU A 65 -12.94 7.58 -1.10
CA LEU A 65 -11.53 7.87 -0.85
C LEU A 65 -10.62 7.10 -1.82
N TRP A 66 -9.81 7.84 -2.59
CA TRP A 66 -8.69 7.34 -3.35
C TRP A 66 -7.37 7.70 -2.67
N CYS A 67 -6.45 6.75 -2.54
CA CYS A 67 -5.10 7.00 -2.03
C CYS A 67 -4.08 6.88 -3.15
N ALA A 68 -3.39 7.99 -3.44
CA ALA A 68 -2.31 8.03 -4.40
C ALA A 68 -0.96 7.68 -3.76
N THR A 69 -0.22 6.80 -4.40
CA THR A 69 1.16 6.44 -4.06
C THR A 69 2.08 6.62 -5.27
N ARG A 70 3.39 6.46 -5.08
CA ARG A 70 4.40 6.43 -6.14
C ARG A 70 5.45 5.38 -5.81
N GLY A 71 5.57 4.36 -6.65
CA GLY A 71 6.49 3.26 -6.43
C GLY A 71 6.09 2.35 -5.25
N ALA A 72 4.83 2.37 -4.81
CA ALA A 72 4.35 1.44 -3.79
C ALA A 72 4.19 0.01 -4.33
N VAL A 73 4.14 -0.15 -5.66
CA VAL A 73 4.04 -1.42 -6.36
C VAL A 73 5.02 -1.44 -7.52
N ALA A 74 5.56 -2.63 -7.83
CA ALA A 74 6.26 -2.88 -9.07
C ALA A 74 5.27 -3.50 -10.08
N ALA A 75 4.75 -2.68 -10.99
CA ALA A 75 3.70 -3.11 -11.92
C ALA A 75 4.27 -3.93 -13.09
N ASP A 76 5.51 -3.64 -13.50
CA ASP A 76 6.25 -4.42 -14.51
C ASP A 76 7.21 -5.48 -13.91
N GLY A 77 7.32 -5.53 -12.58
CA GLY A 77 8.19 -6.47 -11.85
C GLY A 77 9.67 -6.09 -11.78
N THR A 78 10.07 -4.96 -12.36
CA THR A 78 11.46 -4.45 -12.39
C THR A 78 11.62 -3.11 -11.68
N GLU A 79 10.51 -2.41 -11.43
CA GLU A 79 10.48 -1.15 -10.68
C GLU A 79 10.99 -1.30 -9.23
N GLU A 80 11.68 -0.26 -8.76
CA GLU A 80 12.06 -0.14 -7.36
C GLU A 80 10.84 0.19 -6.50
N VAL A 81 10.63 -0.59 -5.43
CA VAL A 81 9.50 -0.42 -4.52
C VAL A 81 9.89 0.44 -3.32
N ARG A 82 9.05 1.41 -2.99
CA ARG A 82 9.08 2.19 -1.74
C ARG A 82 8.23 1.48 -0.67
N PRO A 83 8.86 0.74 0.27
CA PRO A 83 8.10 -0.12 1.17
C PRO A 83 7.21 0.67 2.15
N GLY A 84 7.55 1.93 2.43
CA GLY A 84 6.72 2.80 3.27
C GLY A 84 5.33 3.02 2.66
N GLN A 85 5.28 3.45 1.40
CA GLN A 85 4.02 3.63 0.68
C GLN A 85 3.30 2.31 0.38
N ALA A 86 4.03 1.19 0.24
CA ALA A 86 3.41 -0.13 0.08
C ALA A 86 2.52 -0.55 1.27
N GLN A 87 2.76 0.00 2.48
CA GLN A 87 1.89 -0.24 3.63
C GLN A 87 0.48 0.31 3.43
N VAL A 88 0.34 1.43 2.71
CA VAL A 88 -0.95 2.03 2.36
C VAL A 88 -1.78 1.07 1.49
N TRP A 89 -1.13 0.30 0.62
CA TRP A 89 -1.80 -0.73 -0.18
C TRP A 89 -2.31 -1.90 0.67
N GLY A 90 -1.60 -2.25 1.74
CA GLY A 90 -2.07 -3.22 2.73
C GLY A 90 -3.33 -2.73 3.45
N LEU A 91 -3.28 -1.51 3.99
CA LEU A 91 -4.41 -0.86 4.67
C LEU A 91 -5.61 -0.71 3.75
N GLY A 92 -5.41 -0.17 2.54
CA GLY A 92 -6.49 0.12 1.60
C GLY A 92 -7.28 -1.11 1.16
N ARG A 93 -6.61 -2.26 0.99
CA ARG A 93 -7.31 -3.53 0.70
C ARG A 93 -8.23 -3.99 1.84
N VAL A 94 -7.90 -3.66 3.10
CA VAL A 94 -8.77 -3.93 4.24
C VAL A 94 -9.90 -2.90 4.30
N ALA A 95 -9.59 -1.62 4.08
CA ALA A 95 -10.59 -0.55 4.03
C ALA A 95 -11.66 -0.78 2.96
N ALA A 96 -11.27 -1.33 1.79
CA ALA A 96 -12.21 -1.73 0.74
C ALA A 96 -13.25 -2.76 1.23
N LEU A 97 -12.87 -3.66 2.15
CA LEU A 97 -13.74 -4.68 2.72
C LEU A 97 -14.59 -4.16 3.88
N GLU A 98 -14.03 -3.30 4.72
CA GLU A 98 -14.71 -2.76 5.91
C GLU A 98 -15.61 -1.56 5.59
N HIS A 99 -15.27 -0.79 4.56
CA HIS A 99 -15.95 0.46 4.18
C HIS A 99 -16.23 0.55 2.67
N PRO A 100 -16.86 -0.46 2.05
CA PRO A 100 -17.00 -0.54 0.59
C PRO A 100 -17.78 0.62 -0.04
N LEU A 101 -18.68 1.26 0.71
CA LEU A 101 -19.49 2.38 0.21
C LEU A 101 -18.71 3.71 0.16
N ARG A 102 -17.55 3.79 0.82
CA ARG A 102 -16.76 5.03 0.97
C ARG A 102 -15.34 4.87 0.46
N TRP A 103 -15.04 3.72 -0.13
CA TRP A 103 -13.74 3.40 -0.67
C TRP A 103 -13.75 3.58 -2.18
N GLY A 104 -12.86 4.43 -2.69
CA GLY A 104 -12.63 4.59 -4.12
C GLY A 104 -11.58 3.61 -4.62
N GLY A 105 -10.38 3.65 -4.04
CA GLY A 105 -9.31 2.75 -4.46
C GLY A 105 -7.89 3.21 -4.10
N LEU A 106 -6.93 2.46 -4.62
CA LEU A 106 -5.50 2.69 -4.58
C LEU A 106 -5.01 3.00 -5.99
N VAL A 107 -4.21 4.05 -6.14
CA VAL A 107 -3.58 4.39 -7.42
C VAL A 107 -2.09 4.67 -7.25
N ASP A 108 -1.23 3.93 -7.95
CA ASP A 108 0.20 4.19 -7.97
C ASP A 108 0.59 5.01 -9.21
N LEU A 109 1.17 6.19 -8.99
CA LEU A 109 1.49 7.18 -10.02
C LEU A 109 2.94 7.01 -10.52
N PRO A 110 3.20 7.33 -11.81
CA PRO A 110 4.56 7.33 -12.32
C PRO A 110 5.33 8.57 -11.84
N ASP A 111 6.65 8.51 -12.01
CA ASP A 111 7.56 9.64 -11.88
C ASP A 111 8.42 9.76 -13.16
N PRO A 112 8.25 10.80 -13.97
CA PRO A 112 7.38 11.97 -13.79
C PRO A 112 5.87 11.67 -14.00
N LEU A 113 5.02 12.57 -13.50
CA LEU A 113 3.59 12.59 -13.79
C LEU A 113 3.32 13.55 -14.96
N ASP A 114 3.24 13.02 -16.17
CA ASP A 114 3.04 13.78 -17.40
C ASP A 114 1.55 13.83 -17.84
N GLY A 115 1.28 14.48 -18.97
CA GLY A 115 -0.09 14.65 -19.50
C GLY A 115 -0.85 13.32 -19.68
N PRO A 116 -0.30 12.34 -20.41
CA PRO A 116 -0.92 11.02 -20.54
C PRO A 116 -1.16 10.32 -19.20
N ALA A 117 -0.24 10.42 -18.24
CA ALA A 117 -0.44 9.85 -16.91
C ALA A 117 -1.56 10.57 -16.13
N LEU A 118 -1.70 11.89 -16.27
CA LEU A 118 -2.82 12.65 -15.69
C LEU A 118 -4.16 12.24 -16.30
N ASP A 119 -4.22 12.05 -17.62
CA ASP A 119 -5.42 11.55 -18.29
C ASP A 119 -5.79 10.14 -17.78
N GLY A 120 -4.80 9.27 -17.62
CA GLY A 120 -4.96 7.95 -17.00
C GLY A 120 -5.49 8.03 -15.57
N LEU A 121 -4.93 8.91 -14.73
CA LEU A 121 -5.42 9.13 -13.37
C LEU A 121 -6.87 9.61 -13.36
N CYS A 122 -7.23 10.59 -14.20
CA CYS A 122 -8.60 11.07 -14.32
C CYS A 122 -9.58 9.95 -14.74
N ALA A 123 -9.16 9.07 -15.65
CA ALA A 123 -9.96 7.91 -16.05
C ALA A 123 -10.18 6.92 -14.89
N VAL A 124 -9.14 6.65 -14.09
CA VAL A 124 -9.23 5.81 -12.89
C VAL A 124 -10.17 6.41 -11.86
N LEU A 125 -10.03 7.69 -11.55
CA LEU A 125 -10.87 8.38 -10.56
C LEU A 125 -12.34 8.49 -11.00
N ALA A 126 -12.61 8.45 -12.30
CA ALA A 126 -13.98 8.37 -12.83
C ALA A 126 -14.65 7.02 -12.56
N GLY A 127 -13.89 5.97 -12.18
CA GLY A 127 -14.39 4.71 -11.61
C GLY A 127 -15.35 3.92 -12.50
N ARG A 128 -15.18 4.00 -13.83
CA ARG A 128 -16.16 3.44 -14.79
C ARG A 128 -16.02 1.94 -15.04
N ASP A 129 -14.87 1.36 -14.72
CA ASP A 129 -14.51 -0.03 -14.97
C ASP A 129 -14.58 -0.92 -13.70
N GLY A 130 -14.76 -0.31 -12.52
CA GLY A 130 -14.83 -1.00 -11.25
C GLY A 130 -13.48 -1.42 -10.67
N GLU A 131 -12.37 -0.92 -11.22
CA GLU A 131 -11.03 -1.18 -10.69
C GLU A 131 -10.75 -0.31 -9.45
N ASP A 132 -10.24 -0.92 -8.37
CA ASP A 132 -9.92 -0.23 -7.10
C ASP A 132 -8.42 -0.33 -6.72
N GLN A 133 -7.61 -0.97 -7.56
CA GLN A 133 -6.19 -1.22 -7.34
C GLN A 133 -5.46 -1.06 -8.67
N VAL A 134 -4.97 0.15 -8.95
CA VAL A 134 -4.47 0.54 -10.27
C VAL A 134 -3.05 1.10 -10.18
N ALA A 135 -2.19 0.75 -11.15
CA ALA A 135 -0.95 1.47 -11.40
C ALA A 135 -1.09 2.27 -12.69
N VAL A 136 -0.90 3.59 -12.64
CA VAL A 136 -0.87 4.44 -13.82
C VAL A 136 0.53 4.35 -14.43
N ARG A 137 0.63 3.72 -15.60
CA ARG A 137 1.85 3.61 -16.38
C ARG A 137 1.52 3.82 -17.85
N ALA A 138 2.53 4.13 -18.67
CA ALA A 138 2.36 4.11 -20.11
C ALA A 138 2.25 2.66 -20.60
N PRO A 139 1.45 2.38 -21.66
CA PRO A 139 0.56 3.29 -22.38
C PRO A 139 -0.83 3.43 -21.74
N VAL A 140 -1.20 2.55 -20.82
CA VAL A 140 -2.54 2.50 -20.18
C VAL A 140 -2.43 2.13 -18.71
N PRO A 141 -3.39 2.56 -17.86
CA PRO A 141 -3.47 2.11 -16.48
C PRO A 141 -3.59 0.59 -16.38
N LEU A 142 -2.97 0.01 -15.35
CA LEU A 142 -2.88 -1.42 -15.12
C LEU A 142 -3.66 -1.80 -13.85
N GLY A 143 -4.69 -2.64 -13.98
CA GLY A 143 -5.42 -3.20 -12.85
C GLY A 143 -4.69 -4.38 -12.22
N ARG A 144 -4.65 -4.45 -10.87
CA ARG A 144 -3.99 -5.54 -10.15
C ARG A 144 -4.74 -6.86 -10.31
N ARG A 145 -4.02 -7.95 -10.57
CA ARG A 145 -4.57 -9.32 -10.63
C ARG A 145 -3.68 -10.31 -9.90
N LEU A 146 -4.31 -11.34 -9.34
CA LEU A 146 -3.64 -12.54 -8.85
C LEU A 146 -3.85 -13.65 -9.87
N PHE A 147 -2.78 -14.29 -10.29
CA PHE A 147 -2.82 -15.39 -11.26
C PHE A 147 -2.03 -16.59 -10.73
N PRO A 148 -2.34 -17.82 -11.19
CA PRO A 148 -1.55 -19.00 -10.83
C PRO A 148 -0.10 -18.88 -11.31
N ALA A 149 0.86 -19.15 -10.43
CA ALA A 149 2.29 -19.21 -10.76
C ALA A 149 2.76 -20.68 -10.77
N PRO A 150 2.58 -21.42 -11.89
CA PRO A 150 3.02 -22.81 -11.98
C PRO A 150 4.54 -22.91 -11.91
N GLU A 151 5.04 -24.04 -11.42
CA GLU A 151 6.47 -24.32 -11.42
C GLU A 151 7.02 -24.24 -12.87
N PRO A 152 8.18 -23.60 -13.08
CA PRO A 152 8.77 -23.49 -14.41
C PRO A 152 8.99 -24.88 -15.03
N ALA A 153 8.66 -25.04 -16.32
CA ALA A 153 8.87 -26.29 -17.04
C ALA A 153 10.36 -26.65 -17.24
N THR A 154 11.25 -25.66 -17.13
CA THR A 154 12.69 -25.87 -17.14
C THR A 154 13.21 -26.14 -15.74
N PRO A 155 14.20 -27.05 -15.57
CA PRO A 155 14.78 -27.33 -14.27
C PRO A 155 15.21 -26.04 -13.57
N ALA A 156 14.78 -25.87 -12.32
CA ALA A 156 15.25 -24.77 -11.50
C ALA A 156 16.80 -24.78 -11.43
N PRO A 157 17.43 -23.62 -11.19
CA PRO A 157 18.83 -23.59 -10.77
C PRO A 157 19.07 -24.59 -9.65
N ALA A 158 20.32 -25.06 -9.52
CA ALA A 158 20.69 -26.01 -8.46
C ALA A 158 20.06 -25.59 -7.11
N PRO A 159 19.42 -26.52 -6.38
CA PRO A 159 18.68 -26.19 -5.18
C PRO A 159 19.58 -25.46 -4.18
N TRP A 160 19.08 -24.36 -3.62
CA TRP A 160 19.82 -23.58 -2.64
C TRP A 160 20.21 -24.46 -1.44
N THR A 161 21.46 -24.32 -1.01
CA THR A 161 22.04 -25.03 0.14
C THR A 161 22.59 -23.99 1.12
N PRO A 162 22.21 -24.04 2.41
CA PRO A 162 22.72 -23.13 3.43
C PRO A 162 24.24 -23.31 3.60
N ARG A 163 24.93 -22.23 4.00
CA ARG A 163 26.34 -22.27 4.39
C ARG A 163 26.51 -21.51 5.69
N GLY A 164 27.14 -22.15 6.68
CA GLY A 164 27.34 -21.59 8.02
C GLY A 164 26.03 -21.40 8.78
N THR A 165 26.03 -20.40 9.67
CA THR A 165 24.91 -20.14 10.58
C THR A 165 23.80 -19.33 9.92
N VAL A 166 22.56 -19.78 10.10
CA VAL A 166 21.35 -19.13 9.57
C VAL A 166 20.51 -18.55 10.71
N LEU A 167 20.20 -17.25 10.63
CA LEU A 167 19.30 -16.57 11.57
C LEU A 167 17.84 -16.75 11.15
N VAL A 168 17.01 -17.29 12.04
CA VAL A 168 15.56 -17.37 11.87
C VAL A 168 14.86 -16.48 12.90
N THR A 169 14.38 -15.32 12.47
CA THR A 169 13.57 -14.44 13.33
C THR A 169 12.21 -15.09 13.58
N GLY A 170 11.73 -15.07 14.82
CA GLY A 170 10.55 -15.85 15.20
C GLY A 170 10.75 -17.39 15.08
N GLY A 171 12.00 -17.87 15.09
CA GLY A 171 12.35 -19.28 14.88
C GLY A 171 11.76 -20.28 15.87
N THR A 172 11.28 -19.80 17.03
CA THR A 172 10.58 -20.63 18.02
C THR A 172 9.07 -20.72 17.79
N GLY A 173 8.54 -19.98 16.81
CA GLY A 173 7.13 -20.05 16.40
C GLY A 173 6.82 -21.25 15.49
N GLY A 174 5.53 -21.47 15.18
CA GLY A 174 5.08 -22.64 14.41
C GLY A 174 5.77 -22.81 13.06
N LEU A 175 5.80 -21.76 12.22
CA LEU A 175 6.52 -21.77 10.94
C LEU A 175 8.04 -21.75 11.12
N GLY A 176 8.53 -20.93 12.06
CA GLY A 176 9.96 -20.79 12.33
C GLY A 176 10.63 -22.11 12.72
N ALA A 177 9.96 -22.93 13.52
CA ALA A 177 10.48 -24.23 13.95
C ALA A 177 10.58 -25.24 12.79
N GLN A 178 9.62 -25.20 11.85
CA GLN A 178 9.67 -26.03 10.64
C GLN A 178 10.80 -25.59 9.71
N VAL A 179 10.96 -24.27 9.51
CA VAL A 179 12.06 -23.71 8.71
C VAL A 179 13.41 -24.04 9.33
N ALA A 180 13.57 -23.90 10.65
CA ALA A 180 14.80 -24.25 11.36
C ALA A 180 15.16 -25.73 11.19
N ARG A 181 14.17 -26.64 11.30
CA ARG A 181 14.38 -28.07 11.06
C ARG A 181 14.81 -28.37 9.63
N TRP A 182 14.12 -27.78 8.66
CA TRP A 182 14.46 -27.91 7.24
C TRP A 182 15.88 -27.38 6.92
N LEU A 183 16.31 -26.28 7.57
CA LEU A 183 17.67 -25.75 7.43
C LEU A 183 18.72 -26.70 8.02
N ALA A 184 18.46 -27.29 9.20
CA ALA A 184 19.35 -28.27 9.83
C ALA A 184 19.52 -29.54 8.96
N GLU A 185 18.43 -30.05 8.38
CA GLU A 185 18.45 -31.17 7.44
C GLU A 185 19.26 -30.87 6.17
N ARG A 186 19.43 -29.59 5.82
CA ARG A 186 20.22 -29.13 4.68
C ARG A 186 21.63 -28.67 5.02
N GLY A 187 22.07 -28.90 6.26
CA GLY A 187 23.46 -28.66 6.68
C GLY A 187 23.76 -27.24 7.17
N ALA A 188 22.77 -26.50 7.68
CA ALA A 188 23.05 -25.31 8.48
C ALA A 188 23.72 -25.70 9.81
N GLU A 189 24.71 -24.91 10.25
CA GLU A 189 25.54 -25.13 11.45
C GLU A 189 25.24 -24.13 12.59
#